data_AF-A0A2K6K1B0-F1
#
_entry.id   AF-A0A2K6K1B0-F1
#
_cell.length_a   1.000
_cell.length_b   1.000
_cell.length_c   1.000
_cell.angle_alpha   90.00
_cell.angle_beta   90.00
_cell.angle_gamma   90.00
#
_symmetry.space_group_name_H-M   'P 1'
#
loop_
_entity.id
_entity.type
_entity.pdbx_description
1 polymer ?
#
loop_
_entity_poly.entity_id
_entity_poly.type
_entity_poly.pdbx_seq_one_letter_code
_entity_poly.pdbx_strand_id
1 'polypeptide(L)' 'MHQQKRQPELVEGNLPVFVFPTELIFYADDQSTHKQVLTLYNPYEFALKFKGESPSSIFWVFNCSLLIFYL' A
#
# COMPACT_ATOMS: atom_id res chain seq x y z
N MET A 1 26.84 28.70 -6.13
CA MET A 1 25.36 28.59 -6.15
C MET A 1 25.00 27.12 -6.24
N HIS A 2 24.90 26.41 -5.11
CA HIS A 2 24.49 25.00 -5.10
C HIS A 2 22.95 24.95 -5.09
N GLN A 3 22.38 24.50 -6.20
CA GLN A 3 20.94 24.39 -6.39
C GLN A 3 20.43 23.20 -5.57
N GLN A 4 19.94 23.48 -4.37
CA GLN A 4 19.28 22.49 -3.51
C GLN A 4 18.02 22.03 -4.24
N LYS A 5 18.07 20.83 -4.85
CA LYS A 5 16.87 20.15 -5.35
C LYS A 5 15.88 20.09 -4.18
N ARG A 6 14.80 20.88 -4.25
CA ARG A 6 13.65 20.73 -3.36
C ARG A 6 13.17 19.29 -3.52
N GLN A 7 13.51 18.44 -2.56
CA GLN A 7 12.88 17.14 -2.45
C GLN A 7 11.38 17.39 -2.28
N PRO A 8 10.50 16.67 -2.99
CA PRO A 8 9.08 16.79 -2.75
C PRO A 8 8.85 16.52 -1.27
N GLU A 9 8.24 17.48 -0.57
CA GLU A 9 7.86 17.32 0.83
C GLU A 9 6.89 16.15 0.91
N LEU A 10 7.40 15.00 1.36
CA LEU A 10 6.55 13.87 1.70
C LEU A 10 5.78 14.31 2.94
N VAL A 11 4.46 14.42 2.80
CA VAL A 11 3.58 14.75 3.92
C VAL A 11 3.61 13.55 4.88
N GLU A 12 4.25 13.72 6.04
CA GLU A 12 4.26 12.73 7.10
C GLU A 12 2.96 12.83 7.91
N GLY A 13 2.09 11.83 7.76
CA GLY A 13 0.81 11.74 8.46
C GLY A 13 -0.11 10.66 7.89
N ASN A 14 -1.19 10.35 8.61
CA ASN A 14 -2.21 9.42 8.16
C ASN A 14 -3.12 10.10 7.13
N LEU A 15 -2.72 10.07 5.87
CA LEU A 15 -3.52 10.62 4.76
C LEU A 15 -4.58 9.60 4.31
N PRO A 16 -5.86 9.99 4.23
CA PRO A 16 -6.89 9.10 3.73
C PRO A 16 -6.71 8.82 2.23
N VAL A 17 -6.77 7.55 1.85
CA VAL A 17 -6.78 7.07 0.47
C VAL A 17 -8.02 6.21 0.25
N PHE A 18 -8.46 6.06 -1.01
CA PHE A 18 -9.53 5.09 -1.29
C PHE A 18 -8.93 3.70 -1.46
N VAL A 19 -9.58 2.71 -0.85
CA VAL A 19 -9.10 1.33 -0.81
C VAL A 19 -10.17 0.37 -1.33
N PHE A 20 -9.75 -0.65 -2.08
CA PHE A 20 -10.65 -1.70 -2.55
C PHE A 20 -9.88 -3.03 -2.70
N PRO A 21 -10.43 -4.17 -2.25
CA PRO A 21 -11.62 -4.30 -1.40
C PRO A 21 -11.39 -3.70 -0.01
N THR A 22 -12.47 -3.35 0.71
CA THR A 22 -12.36 -2.74 2.05
C THR A 22 -11.95 -3.74 3.14
N GLU A 23 -12.08 -5.02 2.84
CA GLU A 23 -11.71 -6.12 3.71
C GLU A 23 -11.05 -7.25 2.89
N LEU A 24 -10.16 -7.98 3.55
CA LEU A 24 -9.44 -9.11 2.99
C LEU A 24 -9.70 -10.32 3.88
N ILE A 25 -10.11 -11.43 3.27
CA ILE A 25 -10.54 -12.64 3.98
C ILE A 25 -9.64 -13.79 3.56
N PHE A 26 -8.92 -14.35 4.52
CA PHE A 26 -8.00 -15.47 4.30
C PHE A 26 -8.53 -16.71 5.02
N TYR A 27 -8.56 -17.85 4.33
CA TYR A 27 -8.88 -19.15 4.90
C TYR A 27 -7.64 -20.04 4.85
N ALA A 28 -7.21 -20.55 6.00
CA ALA A 28 -6.00 -21.37 6.12
C ALA A 28 -6.03 -22.64 5.24
N ASP A 29 -7.23 -23.19 5.04
CA ASP A 29 -7.44 -24.42 4.26
C ASP A 29 -7.65 -24.15 2.75
N ASP A 30 -7.75 -22.88 2.34
CA ASP A 30 -7.94 -22.48 0.94
C ASP A 30 -6.79 -21.59 0.45
N GLN A 31 -5.82 -22.25 -0.20
CA GLN A 31 -4.64 -21.63 -0.80
C GLN A 31 -4.96 -20.56 -1.85
N SER A 32 -6.16 -20.57 -2.45
CA SER A 32 -6.56 -19.54 -3.41
C SER A 32 -6.74 -18.18 -2.72
N THR A 33 -7.09 -18.17 -1.43
CA THR A 33 -7.31 -16.94 -0.65
C THR A 33 -6.03 -16.38 -0.05
N HIS A 34 -4.94 -17.16 0.02
CA HIS A 34 -3.65 -16.71 0.58
C HIS A 34 -2.99 -15.56 -0.21
N LYS A 35 -3.50 -15.25 -1.41
CA LYS A 35 -3.04 -14.15 -2.24
C LYS A 35 -4.22 -13.25 -2.58
N GLN A 36 -4.22 -12.03 -2.07
CA GLN A 36 -5.26 -11.05 -2.39
C GLN A 36 -4.67 -9.72 -2.83
N VAL A 37 -5.36 -9.06 -3.75
CA VAL A 37 -4.98 -7.76 -4.28
C VAL A 37 -5.81 -6.67 -3.60
N LEU A 38 -5.12 -5.72 -2.97
CA LEU A 38 -5.68 -4.50 -2.42
C LEU A 38 -5.27 -3.32 -3.31
N THR A 39 -6.21 -2.69 -4.00
CA THR A 39 -5.98 -1.50 -4.80
C THR A 39 -6.11 -0.25 -3.94
N LEU A 40 -5.13 0.66 -4.05
CA LEU A 40 -5.10 1.94 -3.36
C LEU A 40 -5.16 3.07 -4.40
N TYR A 41 -6.18 3.90 -4.32
CA TYR A 41 -6.29 5.10 -5.16
C TYR A 41 -5.83 6.31 -4.37
N ASN A 42 -4.80 6.97 -4.90
CA ASN A 42 -4.28 8.23 -4.38
C ASN A 42 -5.15 9.39 -4.91
N PRO A 43 -5.95 10.08 -4.07
CA PRO A 43 -6.75 11.23 -4.50
C PRO A 43 -5.94 12.53 -4.59
N TYR A 44 -4.65 12.50 -4.22
CA TYR A 44 -3.78 13.66 -4.16
C TYR A 44 -2.91 13.81 -5.40
N GLU A 45 -2.42 15.03 -5.63
CA GLU A 45 -1.52 15.34 -6.75
C GLU A 45 -0.04 15.03 -6.46
N PHE A 46 0.27 14.50 -5.28
CA PHE A 46 1.63 14.13 -4.87
C PHE A 46 1.77 12.63 -4.60
N ALA A 47 2.98 12.09 -4.74
CA ALA A 47 3.26 10.68 -4.49
C ALA A 47 3.16 10.35 -2.99
N LEU A 48 2.43 9.28 -2.67
CA LEU A 48 2.34 8.74 -1.32
C LEU A 48 3.37 7.63 -1.11
N LYS A 49 3.91 7.54 0.11
CA LYS A 49 4.72 6.41 0.56
C LYS A 49 3.94 5.63 1.62
N PHE A 50 3.72 4.35 1.36
CA PHE A 50 3.00 3.47 2.28
C PHE A 50 3.97 2.78 3.24
N LYS A 51 3.55 2.60 4.49
CA LYS A 51 4.24 1.80 5.51
C LYS A 51 3.28 0.71 5.99
N GLY A 52 3.63 -0.56 5.78
CA GLY A 52 2.89 -1.70 6.32
C GLY A 52 3.36 -2.03 7.74
N GLU A 53 2.42 -2.37 8.64
CA GLU A 53 2.72 -2.67 10.06
C GLU A 53 2.51 -4.16 10.41
N SER A 54 2.13 -5.02 9.46
CA SER A 54 1.84 -6.44 9.75
C SER A 54 3.06 -7.35 9.54
N PRO A 55 3.56 -8.04 10.58
CA PRO A 55 4.76 -8.89 10.49
C PRO A 55 4.53 -10.24 9.78
N SER A 56 3.28 -10.71 9.70
CA SER A 56 2.89 -11.97 9.06
C SER A 56 2.43 -11.81 7.61
N SER A 57 2.37 -10.57 7.10
CA SER A 57 1.93 -10.29 5.74
C SER A 57 3.04 -9.66 4.92
N ILE A 58 3.36 -10.25 3.77
CA ILE A 58 4.32 -9.66 2.82
C ILE A 58 3.54 -8.77 1.86
N PHE A 59 3.95 -7.50 1.77
CA PHE A 59 3.33 -6.48 0.94
C PHE A 59 4.19 -6.20 -0.30
N TRP A 60 3.62 -6.36 -1.49
CA TRP A 60 4.27 -5.96 -2.75
C TRP A 60 3.43 -4.91 -3.48
N VAL A 61 4.02 -3.76 -3.81
CA VAL A 61 3.34 -2.70 -4.57
C VAL A 61 3.65 -2.86 -6.07
N PHE A 62 2.61 -3.04 -6.89
CA PHE A 62 2.68 -3.04 -8.36
C PHE A 62 1.64 -2.06 -8.90
N ASN A 63 2.04 -0.99 -9.60
CA ASN A 63 1.13 -0.05 -10.29
C ASN A 63 -0.10 0.36 -9.46
N CYS A 64 0.11 0.90 -8.25
CA CYS A 64 -0.93 1.30 -7.28
C CYS A 64 -1.77 0.16 -6.67
N SER A 65 -1.49 -1.09 -7.01
CA SER A 65 -2.07 -2.27 -6.36
C SER A 65 -1.07 -2.88 -5.38
N LEU A 66 -1.55 -3.27 -4.21
CA LEU A 66 -0.80 -3.92 -3.15
C LEU A 66 -1.21 -5.39 -3.10
N LEU A 67 -0.29 -6.28 -3.47
CA LEU A 67 -0.49 -7.71 -3.34
C LEU A 67 -0.10 -8.13 -1.91
N ILE A 68 -1.04 -8.75 -1.22
CA ILE A 68 -0.92 -9.18 0.17
C ILE A 68 -0.91 -10.71 0.20
N PHE A 69 0.14 -11.24 0.84
CA PHE A 69 0.30 -12.66 1.10
C PHE A 69 0.11 -12.94 2.58
N TYR A 70 -0.70 -13.94 2.89
CA TYR A 70 -0.74 -14.56 4.21
C TYR A 70 0.19 -15.78 4.19
N LEU A 71 1.21 -15.80 5.08
CA LEU A 71 2.15 -16.92 5.23
C LEU A 71 1.70 -17.93 6.29
#